data_AF-A0A510G9D4-F1
#
_entry.id   AF-A0A510G9D4-F1
#
_cell.length_a   1.000
_cell.length_b   1.000
_cell.length_c   1.000
_cell.angle_alpha   90.00
_cell.angle_beta   90.00
_cell.angle_gamma   90.00
#
_symmetry.space_group_name_H-M   'P 1'
#
loop_
_entity.id
_entity.type
_entity.pdbx_description
1 polymer ?
#
loop_
_entity_poly.entity_id
_entity_poly.type
_entity_poly.pdbx_seq_one_letter_code
_entity_poly.pdbx_strand_id
1 'polypeptide(L)'
;MLLNANREAYDDLREKFSLSRIYPQLVSMNATRGLFQQSFSYLIAGEMAANLMPILQSVFFALVICLIFVVFPMSMLPGGYMIFKTWITLIIWVTSWPVFFTVIHCLGMISW
;
A
#
# COMPACT_ATOMS: atom_id res chain seq x y z
N MET A 1 -30.19 -9.19 -1.23
CA MET A 1 -29.04 -10.12 -1.12
C MET A 1 -29.47 -11.58 -1.00
N LEU A 2 -30.52 -11.90 -0.23
CA LEU A 2 -31.01 -13.27 -0.01
C LEU A 2 -31.41 -14.05 -1.29
N LEU A 3 -31.98 -13.37 -2.30
CA LEU A 3 -32.37 -14.00 -3.57
C LEU A 3 -31.18 -14.39 -4.45
N ASN A 4 -30.10 -13.59 -4.44
CA ASN A 4 -28.87 -13.90 -5.19
C ASN A 4 -28.08 -15.02 -4.52
N ALA A 5 -28.02 -15.03 -3.17
CA ALA A 5 -27.36 -16.08 -2.41
C ALA A 5 -28.05 -17.45 -2.57
N ASN A 6 -29.38 -17.48 -2.56
CA ASN A 6 -30.12 -18.71 -2.85
C ASN A 6 -29.85 -19.21 -4.28
N ARG A 7 -29.84 -18.29 -5.26
CA ARG A 7 -29.55 -18.62 -6.66
C ARG A 7 -28.16 -19.24 -6.84
N GLU A 8 -27.13 -18.62 -6.25
CA GLU A 8 -25.75 -19.13 -6.30
C GLU A 8 -25.62 -20.48 -5.59
N ALA A 9 -26.30 -20.68 -4.46
CA ALA A 9 -26.33 -21.97 -3.77
C ALA A 9 -26.98 -23.09 -4.61
N TYR A 10 -28.03 -22.79 -5.37
CA TYR A 10 -28.65 -23.77 -6.29
C TYR A 10 -27.73 -24.12 -7.47
N ASP A 11 -26.98 -23.15 -8.00
CA ASP A 11 -26.00 -23.41 -9.07
C ASP A 11 -24.80 -24.24 -8.54
N ASP A 12 -24.31 -23.97 -7.33
CA ASP A 12 -23.24 -24.75 -6.68
C ASP A 12 -23.69 -26.19 -6.33
N LEU A 13 -24.95 -26.37 -5.93
CA LEU A 13 -25.52 -27.71 -5.72
C LEU A 13 -25.59 -28.49 -7.04
N ARG A 14 -25.98 -27.86 -8.15
CA ARG A 14 -26.01 -28.50 -9.47
C ARG A 14 -24.62 -28.92 -9.95
N GLU A 15 -23.62 -28.08 -9.70
CA GLU A 15 -22.23 -28.38 -10.05
C GLU A 15 -21.68 -29.61 -9.29
N LYS A 16 -22.06 -29.79 -8.02
CA LYS A 16 -21.74 -31.03 -7.26
C LYS A 16 -22.35 -32.30 -7.88
N PHE A 17 -23.47 -32.17 -8.58
CA PHE A 17 -24.11 -33.27 -9.31
C PHE A 17 -23.70 -33.33 -10.79
N SER A 18 -22.61 -32.66 -11.18
CA SER A 18 -22.09 -32.57 -12.56
C SER A 18 -23.09 -32.07 -13.61
N LEU A 19 -24.13 -31.35 -13.16
CA LEU A 19 -25.13 -30.72 -14.04
C LEU A 19 -24.64 -29.35 -14.50
N SER A 20 -24.98 -28.96 -15.74
CA SER A 20 -24.62 -27.65 -16.28
C SER A 20 -25.27 -26.50 -15.49
N ARG A 21 -24.52 -25.42 -15.27
CA ARG A 21 -25.03 -24.17 -14.66
C ARG A 21 -26.10 -23.54 -15.56
N ILE A 22 -27.17 -23.00 -14.96
CA ILE A 22 -28.32 -22.44 -15.69
C ILE A 22 -27.93 -21.18 -16.46
N TYR A 23 -27.00 -20.40 -15.91
CA TYR A 23 -26.61 -19.10 -16.46
C TYR A 23 -25.08 -18.92 -16.51
N PRO A 24 -24.39 -19.53 -17.49
CA PRO A 24 -22.93 -19.44 -17.61
C PRO A 24 -22.42 -18.00 -17.77
N GLN A 25 -23.22 -17.11 -18.37
CA GLN A 25 -22.88 -15.69 -18.58
C GLN A 25 -22.72 -14.87 -17.30
N LEU A 26 -23.29 -15.30 -16.16
CA LEU A 26 -23.07 -14.60 -14.89
C LEU A 26 -21.71 -14.94 -14.28
N VAL A 27 -21.15 -16.10 -14.58
CA VAL A 27 -19.81 -16.50 -14.11
C VAL A 27 -18.76 -15.63 -14.77
N SER A 28 -18.83 -15.45 -16.09
CA SER A 28 -17.94 -14.55 -16.82
C SER A 28 -18.11 -13.10 -16.36
N MET A 29 -19.34 -12.62 -16.15
CA MET A 29 -19.58 -11.26 -15.65
C MET A 29 -19.04 -11.05 -14.24
N ASN A 30 -19.20 -12.01 -13.33
CA ASN A 30 -18.65 -11.94 -11.97
C ASN A 30 -17.12 -12.02 -11.98
N ALA A 31 -16.54 -12.86 -12.83
CA ALA A 31 -15.08 -12.94 -13.03
C ALA A 31 -14.53 -11.62 -13.58
N THR A 32 -15.19 -11.02 -14.59
CA THR A 32 -14.84 -9.71 -15.14
C THR A 32 -14.94 -8.61 -14.10
N ARG A 33 -15.99 -8.59 -13.26
CA ARG A 33 -16.12 -7.63 -12.15
C ARG A 33 -15.04 -7.83 -11.08
N GLY A 34 -14.69 -9.07 -10.76
CA GLY A 34 -13.59 -9.39 -9.85
C GLY A 34 -12.23 -8.93 -10.37
N LEU A 35 -11.96 -9.15 -11.67
CA LEU A 35 -10.76 -8.65 -12.34
C LEU A 35 -10.71 -7.11 -12.33
N PHE A 36 -11.81 -6.44 -12.67
CA PHE A 36 -11.89 -4.99 -12.57
C PHE A 36 -11.68 -4.51 -11.14
N GLN A 37 -12.27 -5.15 -10.14
CA GLN A 37 -12.09 -4.78 -8.75
C GLN A 37 -10.64 -4.96 -8.27
N GLN A 38 -9.95 -6.01 -8.70
CA GLN A 38 -8.51 -6.17 -8.45
C GLN A 38 -7.68 -5.09 -9.15
N SER A 39 -7.96 -4.79 -10.41
CA SER A 39 -7.29 -3.71 -11.14
C SER A 39 -7.52 -2.34 -10.50
N PHE A 40 -8.75 -2.05 -10.05
CA PHE A 40 -9.06 -0.82 -9.32
C PHE A 40 -8.46 -0.81 -7.91
N SER A 41 -8.33 -1.96 -7.24
CA SER A 41 -7.66 -2.04 -5.94
C SER A 41 -6.22 -1.54 -6.01
N TYR A 42 -5.49 -1.72 -7.12
CA TYR A 42 -4.15 -1.15 -7.29
C TYR A 42 -4.18 0.37 -7.45
N LEU A 43 -5.12 0.91 -8.23
CA LEU A 43 -5.32 2.35 -8.39
C LEU A 43 -5.71 3.02 -7.05
N ILE A 44 -6.67 2.43 -6.35
CA ILE A 44 -7.15 2.90 -5.04
C ILE A 44 -6.04 2.77 -3.99
N ALA A 45 -5.24 1.70 -4.02
CA ALA A 45 -4.06 1.57 -3.15
C ALA A 45 -3.01 2.65 -3.44
N GLY A 46 -2.82 3.04 -4.70
CA GLY A 46 -1.94 4.14 -5.10
C GLY A 46 -2.41 5.50 -4.56
N GLU A 47 -3.69 5.80 -4.70
CA GLU A 47 -4.30 7.04 -4.17
C GLU A 47 -4.28 7.10 -2.63
N MET A 48 -4.58 5.97 -1.97
CA MET A 48 -4.46 5.84 -0.51
C MET A 48 -3.01 5.99 -0.04
N ALA A 49 -2.05 5.42 -0.77
CA ALA A 49 -0.64 5.58 -0.48
C ALA A 49 -0.20 7.05 -0.61
N ALA A 50 -0.72 7.78 -1.60
CA ALA A 50 -0.40 9.20 -1.78
C ALA A 50 -0.86 10.07 -0.60
N ASN A 51 -2.00 9.76 0.00
CA ASN A 51 -2.50 10.46 1.19
C ASN A 51 -1.77 10.04 2.47
N LEU A 52 -1.36 8.77 2.58
CA LEU A 52 -0.70 8.24 3.78
C LEU A 52 0.82 8.50 3.80
N MET A 53 1.48 8.62 2.65
CA MET A 53 2.93 8.87 2.55
C MET A 53 3.41 10.10 3.32
N PRO A 54 2.79 11.30 3.15
CA PRO A 54 3.23 12.51 3.86
C PRO A 54 2.97 12.42 5.37
N ILE A 55 1.90 11.73 5.78
CA ILE A 55 1.60 11.48 7.19
C ILE A 55 2.71 10.64 7.80
N LEU A 56 3.06 9.52 7.15
CA LEU A 56 4.11 8.62 7.61
C LEU A 56 5.48 9.32 7.69
N GLN A 57 5.83 10.11 6.66
CA GLN A 57 7.06 10.91 6.67
C GLN A 57 7.09 11.90 7.84
N SER A 58 6.00 12.63 8.10
CA SER A 58 5.96 13.62 9.17
C SER A 58 6.17 12.99 10.56
N VAL A 59 5.61 11.80 10.79
CA VAL A 59 5.77 11.03 12.04
C VAL A 59 7.22 10.57 12.22
N PHE A 60 7.82 9.98 11.18
CA PHE A 60 9.24 9.55 11.24
C PHE A 60 10.19 10.73 11.39
N PHE A 61 9.93 11.85 10.71
CA PHE A 61 10.73 13.06 10.83
C PHE A 61 10.68 13.65 12.24
N ALA A 62 9.50 13.71 12.86
CA ALA A 62 9.35 14.14 14.25
C ALA A 62 10.14 13.24 15.21
N LEU A 63 10.08 11.92 15.04
CA LEU A 63 10.83 10.94 15.84
C LEU A 63 12.34 11.15 15.70
N VAL A 64 12.84 11.31 14.47
CA VAL A 64 14.27 11.51 14.19
C VAL A 64 14.79 12.84 14.76
N ILE A 65 13.97 13.88 14.78
CA ILE A 65 14.31 15.14 15.45
C ILE A 65 14.36 14.93 16.97
N CYS A 66 13.42 14.21 17.57
CA CYS A 66 13.45 13.90 19.00
C CYS A 66 14.73 13.15 19.42
N LEU A 67 15.34 12.35 18.53
CA LEU A 67 16.61 11.68 18.79
C LEU A 67 17.79 12.65 19.04
N ILE A 68 17.67 13.95 18.73
CA ILE A 68 18.71 14.94 19.01
C ILE A 68 19.07 14.98 20.50
N PHE A 69 18.10 14.78 21.39
CA PHE A 69 18.34 14.77 22.84
C PHE A 69 19.25 13.62 23.30
N VAL A 70 19.32 12.53 22.52
CA VAL A 70 20.17 11.37 22.78
C VAL A 70 21.48 11.47 22.01
N VAL A 71 21.43 11.91 20.75
CA VAL A 71 22.60 12.06 19.88
C VAL A 71 23.53 13.18 20.35
N PHE A 72 22.99 14.27 20.89
CA PHE A 72 23.76 15.41 21.38
C PHE A 72 24.73 15.03 22.52
N PRO A 73 24.32 14.40 23.64
CA PRO A 73 25.26 13.99 24.68
C PRO A 73 26.23 12.89 24.20
N MET A 74 25.80 12.00 23.31
CA MET A 74 26.70 10.99 22.70
C MET A 74 27.75 11.60 21.77
N SER A 75 27.45 12.75 21.15
CA SER A 75 28.39 13.45 20.27
C SER A 75 29.60 14.03 21.01
N MET A 76 29.49 14.25 22.33
CA MET A 76 30.55 14.79 23.20
C MET A 76 31.57 13.73 23.64
N LEU A 77 31.31 12.45 23.38
CA LEU A 77 32.25 11.35 23.65
C LEU A 77 33.26 11.19 22.50
N PRO A 78 34.48 10.68 22.75
CA PRO A 78 35.43 10.36 21.69
C PRO A 78 34.81 9.32 20.73
N GLY A 79 34.64 9.69 19.46
CA GLY A 79 33.90 8.93 18.44
C GLY A 79 32.50 9.48 18.10
N GLY A 80 32.02 10.48 18.84
CA GLY A 80 30.69 11.08 18.67
C GLY A 80 30.44 11.76 17.32
N TYR A 81 31.49 12.20 16.61
CA TYR A 81 31.37 12.74 15.26
C TYR A 81 30.78 11.73 14.26
N MET A 82 31.08 10.44 14.44
CA MET A 82 30.55 9.38 13.58
C MET A 82 29.03 9.21 13.80
N ILE A 83 28.59 9.31 15.06
CA ILE A 83 27.16 9.26 15.46
C ILE A 83 26.41 10.49 14.93
N PHE A 84 27.04 11.66 14.97
CA PHE A 84 26.44 12.88 14.43
C PHE A 84 26.30 12.81 12.90
N LYS A 85 27.33 12.30 12.22
CA LYS A 85 27.30 12.09 10.76
C LYS A 85 26.20 11.10 10.36
N THR A 86 26.05 9.98 11.07
CA THR A 86 24.97 9.01 10.78
C THR A 86 23.59 9.60 11.04
N TRP A 87 23.41 10.43 12.08
CA TRP A 87 22.14 11.11 12.34
C TRP A 87 21.76 12.09 11.22
N ILE A 88 22.71 12.90 10.71
CA ILE A 88 22.46 13.78 9.56
C ILE A 88 22.12 12.97 8.30
N THR A 89 22.86 11.90 8.02
CA THR A 89 22.54 11.01 6.88
C THR A 89 21.14 10.42 7.01
N LEU A 90 20.70 10.10 8.22
CA LEU A 90 19.36 9.55 8.49
C LEU A 90 18.26 10.60 8.26
N ILE A 91 18.48 11.87 8.62
CA ILE A 91 17.55 12.97 8.29
C ILE A 91 17.38 13.09 6.77
N ILE A 92 18.51 13.17 6.05
CA ILE A 92 18.50 13.29 4.59
C ILE A 92 17.77 12.09 3.98
N TRP A 93 18.02 10.89 4.50
CA TRP A 93 17.36 9.67 4.08
C TRP A 93 15.84 9.74 4.26
N VAL A 94 15.33 10.11 5.44
CA VAL A 94 13.88 10.22 5.69
C VAL A 94 13.23 11.30 4.84
N THR A 95 13.89 12.44 4.62
CA THR A 95 13.37 13.50 3.74
C THR A 95 13.36 13.12 2.26
N SER A 96 14.12 12.11 1.85
CA SER A 96 14.15 11.63 0.46
C SER A 96 13.00 10.69 0.10
N TRP A 97 12.33 10.09 1.09
CA TRP A 97 11.25 9.11 0.86
C TRP A 97 10.06 9.65 0.04
N PRO A 98 9.55 10.88 0.29
CA PRO A 98 8.47 11.44 -0.51
C PRO A 98 8.86 11.63 -1.98
N VAL A 99 10.13 11.99 -2.24
CA VAL A 99 10.64 12.18 -3.60
C VAL A 99 10.68 10.85 -4.36
N PHE A 100 11.11 9.77 -3.71
CA PHE A 100 11.06 8.45 -4.34
C PHE A 100 9.62 7.97 -4.57
N PHE A 101 8.71 8.25 -3.63
CA PHE A 101 7.31 7.91 -3.78
C PHE A 101 6.65 8.64 -4.96
N THR A 102 6.87 9.94 -5.12
CA THR A 102 6.30 10.70 -6.24
C THR A 102 6.82 10.20 -7.58
N VAL A 103 8.09 9.81 -7.68
CA VAL A 103 8.66 9.21 -8.89
C VAL A 103 7.99 7.88 -9.24
N ILE A 104 7.83 6.97 -8.28
CA ILE A 104 7.17 5.67 -8.50
C ILE A 104 5.70 5.87 -8.85
N HIS A 105 5.01 6.78 -8.15
CA HIS A 105 3.62 7.11 -8.44
C HIS A 105 3.46 7.70 -9.86
N CYS A 106 4.38 8.56 -10.28
CA CYS A 106 4.38 9.14 -11.63
C CYS A 106 4.64 8.07 -12.71
N LEU A 107 5.62 7.18 -12.50
CA LEU A 107 5.88 6.05 -13.40
C LEU A 107 4.68 5.11 -13.48
N GLY A 108 4.05 4.81 -12.34
CA GLY A 108 2.87 3.96 -12.25
C GLY A 108 1.63 4.55 -12.94
N MET A 109 1.52 5.88 -13.04
CA MET A 109 0.45 6.53 -13.83
C MET A 109 0.73 6.55 -15.34
N ILE A 110 2.00 6.55 -15.75
CA ILE A 110 2.40 6.60 -17.17
C ILE A 110 2.38 5.22 -17.83
N SER A 111 2.53 4.14 -17.06
CA SER A 111 2.56 2.77 -17.59
C SER A 111 1.17 2.17 -17.90
N TRP A 112 0.11 2.98 -17.93
CA TRP A 112 -1.26 2.59 -18.30
C TRP A 112 -1.78 3.43 -19.48
#